data_AF-A0AAQ3SA29-F1
#
_entry.id   AF-A0AAQ3SA29-F1
#
_cell.length_a   1.000
_cell.length_b   1.000
_cell.length_c   1.000
_cell.angle_alpha   90.00
_cell.angle_beta   90.00
_cell.angle_gamma   90.00
#
_symmetry.space_group_name_H-M   'P 1'
#
loop_
_entity.id
_entity.type
_entity.pdbx_description
1 polymer ?
#
loop_
_entity_poly.entity_id
_entity_poly.type
_entity_poly.pdbx_seq_one_letter_code
_entity_poly.pdbx_strand_id
1 'polypeptide(L)'
;MIGGNPRPLLLLSLLLLVFFSSSTQSLRFELQSGHTKCISEDIKSNSMTVGKYLIVNHNEGQPLPDSHRVTVRVTSSYGNNYHYGDRVQTGQFAFAAVEAGDYMSCFWAIDHNPPITLTVDFDWKTGVAAKDWSNVAKKGQIDVSNPTLLCF
;
A
#
# COMPACT_ATOMS: atom_id res chain seq x y z
N MET A 1 49.12 -5.50 27.23
CA MET A 1 48.36 -6.00 26.08
C MET A 1 47.03 -6.53 26.60
N ILE A 2 45.96 -5.74 26.53
CA ILE A 2 44.64 -6.12 27.06
C ILE A 2 43.98 -6.99 25.99
N GLY A 3 44.01 -8.31 26.19
CA GLY A 3 43.31 -9.28 25.34
C GLY A 3 41.81 -9.26 25.64
N GLY A 4 41.07 -8.38 24.95
CA GLY A 4 39.62 -8.35 25.02
C GLY A 4 39.00 -9.58 24.37
N ASN A 5 38.10 -10.28 25.07
CA ASN A 5 37.35 -11.40 24.53
C ASN A 5 36.43 -10.89 23.38
N PRO A 6 36.57 -11.41 22.14
CA PRO A 6 35.83 -10.86 20.98
C PRO A 6 34.36 -11.30 20.91
N ARG A 7 33.97 -12.32 21.69
CA ARG A 7 32.60 -12.89 21.72
C ARG A 7 31.48 -11.87 22.03
N PRO A 8 31.57 -11.03 23.08
CA PRO A 8 30.55 -10.01 23.34
C PRO A 8 30.41 -8.99 22.22
N LEU A 9 31.50 -8.68 21.51
CA LEU A 9 31.52 -7.72 20.40
C LEU A 9 30.84 -8.29 19.15
N LEU A 10 31.03 -9.59 18.89
CA LEU A 10 30.31 -10.34 17.84
C LEU A 10 28.81 -10.45 18.11
N LEU A 11 28.41 -10.75 19.35
CA LEU A 11 27.00 -10.79 19.74
C LEU A 11 26.32 -9.42 19.60
N LEU A 12 27.02 -8.36 20.02
CA LEU A 12 26.53 -6.98 19.86
C LEU A 12 26.37 -6.61 18.38
N SER A 13 27.33 -6.97 17.53
CA SER A 13 27.26 -6.77 16.08
C SER A 13 26.07 -7.50 15.44
N LEU A 14 25.85 -8.76 15.83
CA LEU A 14 24.74 -9.57 15.32
C LEU A 14 23.37 -9.00 15.76
N LEU A 15 23.26 -8.54 17.01
CA LEU A 15 22.07 -7.87 17.52
C LEU A 15 21.76 -6.60 16.72
N LEU A 16 22.77 -5.76 16.50
CA LEU A 16 22.61 -4.53 15.71
C LEU A 16 22.14 -4.84 14.28
N LEU A 17 22.74 -5.84 13.61
CA LEU A 17 22.32 -6.26 12.26
C LEU A 17 20.84 -6.70 12.20
N VAL A 18 20.36 -7.42 13.22
CA VAL A 18 18.94 -7.81 13.31
C VAL A 18 18.05 -6.58 13.53
N PHE A 19 18.44 -5.63 14.38
CA PHE A 19 17.65 -4.41 14.60
C PHE A 19 17.57 -3.50 13.36
N PHE A 20 18.64 -3.40 12.57
CA PHE A 20 18.62 -2.61 11.34
C PHE A 20 17.93 -3.29 10.15
N SER A 21 17.54 -4.57 10.28
CA SER A 21 16.91 -5.32 9.19
C SER A 21 15.41 -5.06 9.03
N SER A 22 14.75 -4.43 10.01
CA SER A 22 13.33 -4.09 9.93
C SER A 22 13.11 -2.82 9.11
N SER A 23 13.24 -2.93 7.79
CA SER A 23 12.80 -1.90 6.85
C SER A 23 11.26 -1.95 6.72
N THR A 24 10.56 -1.00 7.34
CA THR A 24 9.16 -0.72 7.00
C THR A 24 9.12 0.15 5.75
N GLN A 25 8.70 -0.41 4.61
CA GLN A 25 8.50 0.37 3.38
C GLN A 25 7.16 1.12 3.43
N SER A 26 7.15 2.29 4.07
CA SER A 26 6.07 3.28 3.89
C SER A 26 6.62 4.49 3.15
N LEU A 27 5.87 4.96 2.17
CA LEU A 27 6.17 6.15 1.39
C LEU A 27 5.19 7.24 1.79
N ARG A 28 5.72 8.39 2.21
CA ARG A 28 4.91 9.59 2.43
C ARG A 28 5.27 10.62 1.37
N PHE A 29 4.25 11.17 0.71
CA PHE A 29 4.44 12.16 -0.33
C PHE A 29 3.36 13.23 -0.33
N GLU A 30 3.75 14.44 -0.72
CA GLU A 30 2.84 15.57 -0.94
C GLU A 30 2.21 15.50 -2.32
N LEU A 31 0.91 15.77 -2.42
CA LEU A 31 0.13 15.82 -3.64
C LEU A 31 -0.78 17.05 -3.62
N GLN A 32 -0.52 18.01 -4.52
CA GLN A 32 -1.34 19.20 -4.65
C GLN A 32 -2.68 18.89 -5.33
N SER A 33 -3.75 19.59 -4.97
CA SER A 33 -5.06 19.52 -5.65
C SER A 33 -4.91 19.71 -7.17
N GLY A 34 -5.70 18.95 -7.94
CA GLY A 34 -5.66 18.96 -9.40
C GLY A 34 -4.46 18.22 -10.03
N HIS A 35 -3.54 17.68 -9.23
CA HIS A 35 -2.36 16.97 -9.72
C HIS A 35 -2.48 15.44 -9.54
N THR A 36 -1.55 14.74 -10.20
CA THR A 36 -1.40 13.29 -10.14
C THR A 36 0.00 12.91 -9.72
N LYS A 37 0.14 11.86 -8.91
CA LYS A 37 1.42 11.19 -8.65
C LYS A 37 1.28 9.69 -8.80
N CYS A 38 2.27 9.07 -9.43
CA CYS A 38 2.30 7.64 -9.66
C CYS A 38 3.58 7.02 -9.09
N ILE A 39 3.42 5.89 -8.43
CA ILE A 39 4.50 5.09 -7.85
C ILE A 39 4.51 3.77 -8.62
N SER A 40 5.68 3.33 -9.07
CA SER A 40 5.83 2.11 -9.87
C SER A 40 6.72 1.11 -9.14
N GLU A 41 6.40 -0.18 -9.26
CA GLU A 41 7.20 -1.30 -8.74
C GLU A 41 7.22 -2.44 -9.76
N ASP A 42 8.39 -3.07 -9.95
CA ASP A 42 8.53 -4.29 -10.73
C ASP A 42 8.15 -5.50 -9.86
N ILE A 43 7.07 -6.17 -10.23
CA ILE A 43 6.47 -7.25 -9.45
C ILE A 43 6.60 -8.55 -10.22
N LYS A 44 7.00 -9.63 -9.52
CA LYS A 44 7.05 -10.98 -10.09
C LYS A 44 5.66 -11.58 -10.24
N SER A 45 5.46 -12.41 -11.27
CA SER A 45 4.25 -13.21 -11.41
C SER A 45 4.01 -14.11 -10.18
N ASN A 46 2.74 -14.29 -9.83
CA ASN A 46 2.21 -14.97 -8.64
C ASN A 46 2.67 -14.38 -7.29
N SER A 47 3.31 -13.21 -7.30
CA SER A 47 3.64 -12.51 -6.08
C SER A 47 2.38 -11.89 -5.47
N MET A 48 2.17 -12.12 -4.17
CA MET A 48 1.10 -11.46 -3.42
C MET A 48 1.53 -10.04 -3.11
N THR A 49 0.72 -9.08 -3.56
CA THR A 49 0.94 -7.65 -3.36
C THR A 49 -0.22 -7.05 -2.59
N VAL A 50 0.11 -6.18 -1.64
CA VAL A 50 -0.86 -5.44 -0.85
C VAL A 50 -0.41 -4.01 -0.70
N GLY A 51 -1.38 -3.10 -0.83
CA GLY A 51 -1.17 -1.70 -0.54
C GLY A 51 -2.20 -1.18 0.43
N LYS A 52 -1.78 -0.21 1.25
CA LYS A 52 -2.64 0.59 2.12
C LYS A 52 -2.28 2.04 1.94
N TYR A 53 -3.28 2.89 1.78
CA TYR A 53 -3.07 4.32 1.65
C TYR A 53 -4.06 5.10 2.51
N LEU A 54 -3.61 6.24 3.01
CA LEU A 54 -4.44 7.19 3.74
C LEU A 54 -3.92 8.61 3.55
N ILE A 55 -4.84 9.57 3.60
CA ILE A 55 -4.49 10.98 3.71
C ILE A 55 -4.18 11.27 5.17
N VAL A 56 -3.01 11.83 5.42
CA VAL A 56 -2.54 12.16 6.77
C VAL A 56 -3.32 13.37 7.28
N ASN A 57 -3.82 13.24 8.50
CA ASN A 57 -4.46 14.35 9.21
C ASN A 57 -3.46 15.02 10.14
N HIS A 58 -3.12 16.28 9.86
CA HIS A 58 -2.21 17.07 10.69
C HIS A 58 -2.91 17.67 11.93
N ASN A 59 -4.25 17.66 11.97
CA ASN A 59 -5.04 18.19 13.07
C ASN A 59 -5.61 17.04 13.89
N GLU A 60 -4.90 16.64 14.93
CA GLU A 60 -5.34 15.57 15.83
C GLU A 60 -6.71 15.87 16.45
N GLY A 61 -7.62 14.89 16.41
CA GLY A 61 -8.95 14.99 16.98
C GLY A 61 -10.02 15.68 16.13
N GLN A 62 -9.65 16.27 14.98
CA GLN A 62 -10.61 16.83 14.02
C GLN A 62 -10.78 15.89 12.82
N PRO A 63 -11.98 15.74 12.24
CA PRO A 63 -12.14 14.97 11.01
C PRO A 63 -11.47 15.67 9.82
N LEU A 64 -10.95 14.88 8.87
CA LEU A 64 -10.46 15.42 7.60
C LEU A 64 -11.61 16.08 6.81
N PRO A 65 -11.39 17.25 6.20
CA PRO A 65 -12.40 17.89 5.35
C PRO A 65 -12.77 17.00 4.14
N ASP A 66 -13.98 17.19 3.61
CA ASP A 66 -14.44 16.46 2.41
C ASP A 66 -13.61 16.77 1.15
N SER A 67 -12.90 17.89 1.12
CA SER A 67 -11.95 18.23 0.04
C SER A 67 -10.71 17.36 0.04
N HIS A 68 -10.38 16.72 1.16
CA HIS A 68 -9.22 15.84 1.31
C HIS A 68 -9.59 14.44 0.87
N ARG A 69 -9.75 14.23 -0.43
CA ARG A 69 -10.06 12.92 -1.02
C ARG A 69 -9.21 12.73 -2.28
N VAL A 70 -8.78 11.49 -2.51
CA VAL A 70 -8.00 11.09 -3.68
C VAL A 70 -8.73 10.00 -4.45
N THR A 71 -8.62 10.03 -5.76
CA THR A 71 -8.91 8.84 -6.58
C THR A 71 -7.62 8.06 -6.74
N VAL A 72 -7.69 6.74 -6.59
CA VAL A 72 -6.52 5.85 -6.65
C VAL A 72 -6.79 4.72 -7.63
N ARG A 73 -5.82 4.42 -8.50
CA ARG A 73 -5.91 3.32 -9.46
C ARG A 73 -4.61 2.54 -9.47
N VAL A 74 -4.71 1.21 -9.41
CA VAL A 74 -3.56 0.31 -9.54
C VAL A 74 -3.68 -0.48 -10.83
N THR A 75 -2.68 -0.38 -11.69
CA THR A 75 -2.66 -1.04 -13.01
C THR A 75 -1.33 -1.72 -13.29
N SER A 76 -1.35 -2.81 -14.07
CA SER A 76 -0.13 -3.33 -14.70
C SER A 76 0.15 -2.65 -16.04
N SER A 77 1.37 -2.81 -16.53
CA SER A 77 1.80 -2.40 -17.88
C SER A 77 0.94 -2.98 -19.01
N TYR A 78 0.23 -4.09 -18.77
CA TYR A 78 -0.69 -4.72 -19.71
C TYR A 78 -2.10 -4.11 -19.68
N GLY A 79 -2.34 -3.11 -18.84
CA GLY A 79 -3.62 -2.40 -18.73
C GLY A 79 -4.64 -3.05 -17.80
N ASN A 80 -4.28 -4.15 -17.13
CA ASN A 80 -5.14 -4.78 -16.13
C ASN A 80 -5.34 -3.85 -14.93
N ASN A 81 -6.57 -3.71 -14.45
CA ASN A 81 -6.91 -2.88 -13.29
C ASN A 81 -7.08 -3.74 -12.04
N TYR A 82 -6.21 -3.55 -11.05
CA TYR A 82 -6.18 -4.33 -9.82
C TYR A 82 -6.87 -3.64 -8.65
N HIS A 83 -6.98 -2.31 -8.70
CA HIS A 83 -7.68 -1.54 -7.68
C HIS A 83 -8.21 -0.24 -8.25
N TYR A 84 -9.36 0.18 -7.75
CA TYR A 84 -9.92 1.51 -8.01
C TYR A 84 -10.62 2.00 -6.74
N GLY A 85 -10.15 3.12 -6.20
CA GLY A 85 -10.80 3.85 -5.12
C GLY A 85 -11.20 5.22 -5.62
N ASP A 86 -12.49 5.50 -5.72
CA ASP A 86 -12.96 6.80 -6.22
C ASP A 86 -13.17 7.78 -5.07
N ARG A 87 -12.46 8.91 -5.11
CA ARG A 87 -12.58 10.01 -4.15
C ARG A 87 -12.65 9.47 -2.73
N VAL A 88 -11.60 8.84 -2.21
CA VAL A 88 -11.54 8.27 -0.86
C VAL A 88 -10.46 8.96 -0.01
N GLN A 89 -10.62 8.92 1.32
CA GLN A 89 -9.59 9.37 2.28
C GLN A 89 -8.58 8.26 2.62
N THR A 90 -9.02 7.01 2.56
CA THR A 90 -8.21 5.83 2.85
C THR A 90 -8.70 4.65 2.02
N GLY A 91 -7.80 3.72 1.75
CA GLY A 91 -8.14 2.47 1.09
C GLY A 91 -7.04 1.43 1.27
N GLN A 92 -7.37 0.20 0.87
CA GLN A 92 -6.44 -0.91 0.84
C GLN A 92 -6.78 -1.81 -0.34
N PHE A 93 -5.78 -2.47 -0.90
CA PHE A 93 -5.94 -3.45 -1.98
C PHE A 93 -5.04 -4.64 -1.75
N ALA A 94 -5.44 -5.80 -2.27
CA ALA A 94 -4.63 -7.01 -2.26
C ALA A 94 -4.89 -7.79 -3.54
N PHE A 95 -3.83 -8.25 -4.21
CA PHE A 95 -3.94 -9.07 -5.40
C PHE A 95 -2.73 -10.01 -5.53
N ALA A 96 -2.93 -11.10 -6.27
CA ALA A 96 -1.82 -11.89 -6.80
C ALA A 96 -1.49 -11.35 -8.19
N ALA A 97 -0.25 -10.96 -8.43
CA ALA A 97 0.20 -10.52 -9.74
C ALA A 97 0.05 -11.67 -10.75
N VAL A 98 -0.77 -11.51 -11.79
CA VAL A 98 -0.93 -12.56 -12.82
C VAL A 98 0.32 -12.62 -13.70
N GLU A 99 0.88 -11.46 -13.99
CA GLU A 99 2.02 -11.26 -14.88
C GLU A 99 3.18 -10.58 -14.14
N ALA A 100 4.40 -10.82 -14.63
CA ALA A 100 5.57 -10.12 -14.12
C ALA A 100 5.76 -8.77 -14.85
N GLY A 101 6.32 -7.77 -14.18
CA GLY A 101 6.67 -6.49 -14.76
C GLY A 101 6.19 -5.31 -13.92
N ASP A 102 6.10 -4.14 -14.56
CA ASP A 102 5.76 -2.89 -13.87
C ASP A 102 4.27 -2.79 -13.50
N TYR A 103 4.03 -2.53 -12.23
CA TYR A 103 2.73 -2.16 -11.68
C TYR A 103 2.80 -0.74 -11.15
N MET A 104 1.77 0.05 -11.41
CA MET A 104 1.72 1.45 -11.05
C MET A 104 0.49 1.74 -10.19
N SER A 105 0.71 2.41 -9.06
CA SER A 105 -0.34 3.01 -8.24
C SER A 105 -0.34 4.52 -8.45
N CYS A 106 -1.38 5.03 -9.09
CA CYS A 106 -1.56 6.45 -9.34
C CYS A 106 -2.61 7.05 -8.40
N PHE A 107 -2.32 8.25 -7.91
CA PHE A 107 -3.13 9.04 -7.00
C PHE A 107 -3.47 10.37 -7.66
N TRP A 108 -4.76 10.65 -7.79
CA TRP A 108 -5.29 11.92 -8.29
C TRP A 108 -5.92 12.70 -7.14
N ALA A 109 -5.41 13.90 -6.88
CA ALA A 109 -6.07 14.81 -5.95
C ALA A 109 -7.17 15.58 -6.66
N ILE A 110 -8.33 15.68 -6.02
CA ILE A 110 -9.46 16.46 -6.54
C ILE A 110 -9.02 17.92 -6.65
N ASP A 111 -9.43 18.58 -7.72
CA ASP A 111 -9.18 20.00 -7.89
C ASP A 111 -9.88 20.83 -6.81
N HIS A 112 -9.21 21.89 -6.35
CA HIS A 112 -9.67 22.72 -5.25
C HIS A 112 -9.10 24.13 -5.40
N ASN A 113 -9.92 25.14 -5.13
CA ASN A 113 -9.55 26.56 -5.17
C ASN A 113 -9.94 27.23 -3.84
N PRO A 114 -8.99 27.76 -3.05
CA PRO A 114 -7.55 27.85 -3.32
C PRO A 114 -6.87 26.47 -3.31
N PRO A 115 -5.73 26.29 -4.02
CA PRO A 115 -5.03 25.00 -4.04
C PRO A 115 -4.67 24.51 -2.64
N ILE A 116 -4.87 23.22 -2.39
CA ILE A 116 -4.48 22.55 -1.14
C ILE A 116 -3.44 21.48 -1.42
N THR A 117 -2.65 21.13 -0.41
CA THR A 117 -1.67 20.05 -0.50
C THR A 117 -2.10 18.92 0.44
N LEU A 118 -2.20 17.71 -0.10
CA LEU A 118 -2.50 16.50 0.63
C LEU A 118 -1.19 15.74 0.91
N THR A 119 -1.00 15.33 2.16
CA THR A 119 0.05 14.37 2.50
C THR A 119 -0.56 12.97 2.45
N VAL A 120 -0.06 12.13 1.53
CA VAL A 120 -0.50 10.74 1.40
C VAL A 120 0.55 9.84 2.03
N ASP A 121 0.13 8.96 2.92
CA ASP A 121 0.93 7.86 3.43
C ASP A 121 0.51 6.58 2.70
N PHE A 122 1.50 5.87 2.15
CA PHE A 122 1.31 4.73 1.26
C PHE A 122 2.28 3.61 1.60
N ASP A 123 1.74 2.51 2.09
CA ASP A 123 2.45 1.26 2.35
C ASP A 123 2.21 0.34 1.16
N TRP A 124 3.28 -0.04 0.44
CA TRP A 124 3.25 -0.99 -0.68
C TRP A 124 4.17 -2.15 -0.35
N LYS A 125 3.61 -3.37 -0.31
CA LYS A 125 4.37 -4.60 -0.04
C LYS A 125 4.11 -5.65 -1.09
N THR A 126 5.18 -6.26 -1.58
CA THR A 126 5.18 -7.34 -2.57
C THR A 126 5.84 -8.59 -1.99
N GLY A 127 5.41 -9.78 -2.43
CA GLY A 127 6.01 -11.06 -2.03
C GLY A 127 5.60 -11.54 -0.64
N VAL A 128 4.47 -11.06 -0.13
CA VAL A 128 4.11 -11.29 1.27
C VAL A 128 3.40 -12.63 1.45
N ALA A 129 3.76 -13.36 2.51
CA ALA A 129 3.25 -14.70 2.78
C ALA A 129 1.74 -14.69 3.08
N ALA A 130 1.01 -15.71 2.60
CA ALA A 130 -0.44 -15.83 2.74
C ALA A 130 -0.94 -15.79 4.21
N LYS A 131 -0.10 -16.17 5.18
CA LYS A 131 -0.44 -16.19 6.61
C LYS A 131 -0.70 -14.79 7.18
N ASP A 132 -0.04 -13.77 6.66
CA ASP A 132 -0.08 -12.40 7.19
C ASP A 132 -1.28 -11.57 6.68
N TRP A 133 -2.08 -12.14 5.76
CA TRP A 133 -3.15 -11.42 5.03
C TRP A 133 -4.58 -11.84 5.37
N SER A 134 -4.77 -12.75 6.32
CA SER A 134 -6.07 -13.33 6.70
C SER A 134 -7.15 -12.29 7.10
N ASN A 135 -6.77 -11.05 7.43
CA ASN A 135 -7.68 -9.95 7.74
C ASN A 135 -8.22 -9.19 6.51
N VAL A 136 -7.56 -9.27 5.35
CA VAL A 136 -7.98 -8.57 4.12
C VAL A 136 -9.02 -9.39 3.35
N ALA A 137 -8.86 -10.72 3.33
CA ALA A 137 -9.76 -11.65 2.64
C ALA A 137 -11.23 -11.53 3.09
N LYS A 138 -11.47 -11.15 4.36
CA LYS A 138 -12.82 -11.01 4.92
C LYS A 138 -13.64 -9.85 4.34
N LYS A 139 -13.01 -8.87 3.66
CA LYS A 139 -13.70 -7.68 3.12
C LYS A 139 -14.07 -7.80 1.64
N GLY A 140 -13.49 -8.76 0.91
CA GLY A 140 -13.74 -8.96 -0.53
C GLY A 140 -14.73 -10.08 -0.88
N GLN A 141 -15.14 -10.88 0.11
CA GLN A 141 -16.08 -11.98 -0.12
C GLN A 141 -17.52 -11.48 0.07
N ILE A 142 -18.11 -10.99 -1.02
CA ILE A 142 -19.57 -10.91 -1.13
C ILE A 142 -20.04 -12.35 -1.40
N ASP A 143 -20.81 -12.92 -0.49
CA ASP A 143 -21.43 -14.23 -0.63
C ASP A 143 -22.28 -14.26 -1.92
N VAL A 144 -21.79 -14.92 -2.96
CA VAL A 144 -22.64 -15.40 -4.06
C VAL A 144 -23.21 -16.75 -3.63
N SER A 145 -24.21 -16.69 -2.74
CA SER A 145 -25.09 -17.81 -2.45
C SER A 145 -26.49 -17.46 -2.94
N ASN A 146 -26.70 -17.56 -4.26
CA ASN A 146 -28.04 -17.76 -4.80
C ASN A 146 -28.03 -18.98 -5.73
N PRO A 147 -28.39 -20.18 -5.25
CA PRO A 147 -28.56 -21.34 -6.09
C PRO A 147 -30.00 -21.38 -6.59
N THR A 148 -30.35 -20.50 -7.52
CA THR A 148 -31.60 -20.69 -8.28
C THR A 148 -31.45 -20.14 -9.70
N LEU A 149 -30.62 -20.81 -10.50
CA LEU A 149 -30.76 -20.80 -11.95
C LEU A 149 -30.27 -22.14 -12.51
N LEU A 150 -31.06 -23.19 -12.30
CA LEU A 150 -31.10 -24.29 -13.26
C LEU A 150 -32.22 -23.97 -14.25
N CYS A 151 -31.81 -23.61 -15.45
CA CYS A 151 -32.63 -23.76 -16.64
C CYS A 151 -32.86 -25.27 -16.87
N PHE A 152 -34.11 -25.71 -16.82
CA PHE A 152 -34.86 -26.56 -17.77
C PHE A 152 -36.18 -26.96 -17.13
#